data_AF-A0A1I5LD47-F1
#
_entry.id   AF-A0A1I5LD47-F1
#
_cell.length_a   1.000
_cell.length_b   1.000
_cell.length_c   1.000
_cell.angle_alpha   90.00
_cell.angle_beta   90.00
_cell.angle_gamma   90.00
#
_symmetry.space_group_name_H-M   'P 1'
#
loop_
_entity.id
_entity.type
_entity.pdbx_description
1 polymer ?
#
loop_
_entity_poly.entity_id
_entity_poly.type
_entity_poly.pdbx_seq_one_letter_code
_entity_poly.pdbx_strand_id
1 'polypeptide(L)'
;MPATTNQQSLKLNFKDDTLTTVSRDALRALAKKLGFNETQTVLYALARLRDEVFIEQDRERLVPLTKTQHQAIAQAEPKKKGKVIDSLL
;
A
#
# COMPACT_ATOMS: atom_id res chain seq x y z
N MET A 1 19.38 7.69 -10.38
CA MET A 1 19.97 7.17 -9.14
C MET A 1 18.88 6.42 -8.39
N PRO A 2 19.10 5.17 -7.92
CA PRO A 2 18.08 4.49 -7.13
C PRO A 2 17.97 5.20 -5.78
N ALA A 3 16.76 5.59 -5.39
CA ALA A 3 16.51 6.15 -4.07
C ALA A 3 16.88 5.10 -3.03
N THR A 4 17.94 5.34 -2.26
CA THR A 4 18.23 4.58 -1.05
C THR A 4 17.19 4.97 -0.02
N THR A 5 16.01 4.35 -0.10
CA THR A 5 15.01 4.40 0.96
C THR A 5 15.71 3.87 2.20
N ASN A 6 16.07 4.78 3.10
CA ASN A 6 16.76 4.48 4.34
C ASN A 6 15.81 3.56 5.13
N GLN A 7 15.99 2.24 5.03
CA GLN A 7 15.11 1.25 5.66
C GLN A 7 15.31 1.36 7.16
N GLN A 8 14.55 2.24 7.78
CA GLN A 8 14.52 2.43 9.21
C GLN A 8 14.09 1.09 9.81
N SER A 9 14.97 0.50 10.64
CA SER A 9 14.66 -0.74 11.33
C SER A 9 13.41 -0.52 12.19
N LEU A 10 12.41 -1.40 12.04
CA LEU A 10 11.23 -1.33 12.88
C LEU A 10 11.67 -1.47 14.34
N LYS A 11 11.41 -0.45 15.16
CA LYS A 11 11.55 -0.56 16.62
C LYS A 11 10.39 -1.38 17.15
N LEU A 12 10.62 -2.68 17.28
CA LEU A 12 9.64 -3.62 17.81
C LEU A 12 9.88 -3.80 19.31
N ASN A 13 8.89 -3.41 20.10
CA ASN A 13 8.88 -3.67 21.54
C ASN A 13 8.18 -5.00 21.78
N PHE A 14 8.95 -6.03 22.12
CA PHE A 14 8.40 -7.33 22.49
C PHE A 14 8.11 -7.39 23.98
N LYS A 15 7.02 -8.09 24.33
CA LYS A 15 6.68 -8.49 25.70
C LYS A 15 6.69 -10.01 25.78
N ASP A 16 6.50 -10.58 26.96
CA ASP A 16 6.29 -12.02 27.09
C ASP A 16 5.10 -12.49 26.25
N ASP A 17 5.10 -13.76 25.89
CA ASP A 17 4.01 -14.36 25.13
C ASP A 17 2.72 -14.34 25.95
N THR A 18 1.66 -13.76 25.37
CA THR A 18 0.30 -13.81 25.93
C THR A 18 -0.70 -14.10 24.82
N LEU A 19 -1.99 -14.15 25.13
CA LEU A 19 -3.03 -14.34 24.12
C LEU A 19 -2.98 -13.28 22.99
N THR A 20 -2.50 -12.07 23.28
CA THR A 20 -2.48 -10.94 22.35
C THR A 20 -1.07 -10.41 22.04
N THR A 21 -0.03 -10.96 22.68
CA THR A 21 1.35 -10.51 22.49
C THR A 21 2.25 -11.65 22.08
N VAL A 22 3.23 -11.34 21.23
CA VAL A 22 4.24 -12.28 20.76
C VAL A 22 5.60 -11.87 21.32
N SER A 23 6.32 -12.85 21.86
CA SER A 23 7.67 -12.70 22.38
C SER A 23 8.69 -12.64 21.25
N ARG A 24 9.87 -12.11 21.58
CA ARG A 24 10.98 -12.07 20.63
C ARG A 24 11.44 -13.48 20.24
N ASP A 25 11.39 -14.42 21.18
CA ASP A 25 11.80 -15.81 20.94
C ASP A 25 10.85 -16.53 19.99
N ALA A 26 9.53 -16.32 20.15
CA ALA A 26 8.54 -16.80 19.21
C ALA A 26 8.76 -16.22 17.80
N LEU A 27 9.00 -14.90 17.70
CA LEU A 27 9.34 -14.27 16.43
C LEU A 27 10.62 -14.87 15.81
N ARG A 28 11.66 -15.08 16.61
CA ARG A 28 12.94 -15.62 16.14
C ARG A 28 12.81 -17.05 15.65
N ALA A 29 12.01 -17.87 16.34
CA ALA A 29 11.67 -19.22 15.91
C ALA A 29 10.91 -19.22 14.57
N LEU A 30 9.96 -18.30 14.41
CA LEU A 30 9.22 -18.11 13.15
C LEU A 30 10.13 -17.64 12.02
N ALA A 31 10.99 -16.66 12.27
CA ALA A 31 11.95 -16.13 11.31
C ALA A 31 12.86 -17.25 10.79
N LYS A 32 13.38 -18.10 11.68
CA LYS A 32 14.19 -19.27 11.31
C LYS A 32 13.41 -20.27 10.45
N LYS A 33 12.14 -20.56 10.78
CA LYS A 33 11.31 -21.48 9.99
C LYS A 33 10.99 -20.95 8.60
N LEU A 34 10.81 -19.64 8.47
CA LEU A 34 10.49 -18.97 7.20
C LEU A 34 11.73 -18.64 6.35
N GLY A 35 12.94 -18.80 6.90
CA GLY A 35 14.18 -18.37 6.23
C GLY A 35 14.33 -16.84 6.15
N PHE A 36 13.68 -16.11 7.05
CA PHE A 36 13.67 -14.64 7.12
C PHE A 36 14.48 -14.13 8.30
N ASN A 37 14.86 -12.85 8.26
CA ASN A 37 15.26 -12.12 9.46
C ASN A 37 14.03 -11.58 10.23
N GLU A 38 14.21 -11.19 11.50
CA GLU A 38 13.12 -10.72 12.37
C GLU A 38 12.29 -9.61 11.71
N THR A 39 12.95 -8.64 11.06
CA THR A 39 12.29 -7.53 10.37
C THR A 39 11.43 -8.01 9.19
N GLN A 40 11.96 -8.90 8.35
CA GLN A 40 11.27 -9.48 7.21
C GLN A 40 10.05 -10.30 7.66
N THR A 41 10.18 -11.05 8.76
CA THR A 41 9.05 -11.80 9.33
C THR A 41 7.93 -10.89 9.78
N VAL A 42 8.25 -9.76 10.42
CA VAL A 42 7.23 -8.78 10.82
C VAL A 42 6.60 -8.09 9.62
N LEU A 43 7.39 -7.69 8.63
CA LEU A 43 6.87 -7.11 7.40
C LEU A 43 5.95 -8.08 6.65
N TYR A 44 6.32 -9.36 6.59
CA TYR A 44 5.48 -10.42 6.02
C TYR A 44 4.16 -10.56 6.79
N ALA A 45 4.22 -10.62 8.12
CA ALA A 45 3.03 -10.74 8.96
C ALA A 45 2.09 -9.53 8.80
N LEU A 46 2.64 -8.31 8.74
CA LEU A 46 1.86 -7.09 8.51
C LEU A 46 1.26 -7.04 7.11
N ALA A 47 2.00 -7.46 6.08
CA ALA A 47 1.47 -7.54 4.72
C ALA A 47 0.33 -8.55 4.63
N ARG A 48 0.49 -9.71 5.28
CA ARG A 48 -0.55 -10.74 5.33
C ARG A 48 -1.78 -10.28 6.12
N LEU A 49 -1.59 -9.63 7.26
CA LEU A 49 -2.67 -9.02 8.03
C LEU A 49 -3.39 -7.95 7.22
N ARG A 50 -2.64 -7.12 6.49
CA ARG A 50 -3.23 -6.13 5.58
C ARG A 50 -4.12 -6.83 4.57
N ASP A 51 -3.63 -7.87 3.93
CA ASP A 51 -4.40 -8.59 2.93
C ASP A 51 -5.64 -9.23 3.58
N GLU A 52 -5.51 -9.92 4.72
CA GLU A 52 -6.63 -10.56 5.42
C GLU A 52 -7.70 -9.57 5.95
N VAL A 53 -7.30 -8.39 6.44
CA VAL A 53 -8.21 -7.39 7.06
C VAL A 53 -8.76 -6.39 6.04
N PHE A 54 -7.96 -6.01 5.04
CA PHE A 54 -8.32 -4.95 4.08
C PHE A 54 -8.81 -5.47 2.72
N ILE A 55 -9.10 -6.77 2.58
CA ILE A 55 -9.76 -7.32 1.38
C ILE A 55 -11.07 -6.58 1.03
N GLU A 56 -11.78 -6.01 2.03
CA GLU A 56 -13.05 -5.29 1.82
C GLU A 56 -12.92 -3.80 1.52
N GLN A 57 -11.73 -3.20 1.62
CA GLN A 57 -11.53 -1.86 1.04
C GLN A 57 -11.32 -2.05 -0.45
N ASP A 58 -12.44 -2.27 -1.14
CA ASP A 58 -12.63 -2.09 -2.57
C ASP A 58 -11.68 -0.96 -3.00
N ARG A 59 -10.57 -1.34 -3.62
CA ARG A 59 -9.96 -0.50 -4.65
C ARG A 59 -11.13 -0.27 -5.58
N GLU A 60 -11.79 0.88 -5.46
CA GLU A 60 -12.95 1.27 -6.25
C GLU A 60 -12.74 0.63 -7.61
N ARG A 61 -13.50 -0.44 -7.90
CA ARG A 61 -13.31 -1.17 -9.14
C ARG A 61 -13.40 -0.09 -10.18
N LEU A 62 -12.28 0.24 -10.84
CA LEU A 62 -12.25 1.26 -11.87
C LEU A 62 -12.97 0.63 -13.05
N VAL A 63 -14.29 0.61 -12.97
CA VAL A 63 -15.16 0.06 -13.98
C VAL A 63 -15.00 0.98 -15.19
N PRO A 64 -14.73 0.43 -16.38
CA PRO A 64 -14.68 1.25 -17.59
C PRO A 64 -15.98 2.05 -17.71
N LEU A 65 -15.84 3.30 -18.19
CA LEU A 65 -16.98 4.19 -18.38
C LEU A 65 -18.01 3.54 -19.29
N THR A 66 -19.29 3.73 -18.95
CA THR A 66 -20.42 3.26 -19.76
C THR A 66 -20.55 4.10 -21.04
N LYS A 67 -21.22 3.55 -22.07
CA LYS A 67 -21.46 4.27 -23.34
C LYS A 67 -22.18 5.61 -23.13
N THR A 68 -23.09 5.67 -22.17
CA THR A 68 -23.82 6.90 -21.81
C THR A 68 -22.91 7.95 -21.18
N GLN A 69 -21.97 7.54 -20.33
CA GLN A 69 -20.95 8.44 -19.77
C GLN A 69 -19.99 8.96 -20.85
N HIS A 70 -19.60 8.11 -21.81
CA HIS A 70 -18.81 8.55 -22.96
C HIS A 70 -19.56 9.58 -23.82
N GLN A 71 -20.86 9.39 -24.05
CA GLN A 71 -21.69 10.36 -24.77
C GLN A 71 -21.80 11.69 -24.00
N ALA A 72 -22.00 11.64 -22.68
CA ALA A 72 -22.04 12.84 -21.85
C ALA A 72 -20.72 13.62 -21.87
N ILE A 73 -19.57 12.93 -21.88
CA ILE A 73 -18.24 13.57 -22.00
C ILE A 73 -18.07 14.19 -23.39
N ALA A 74 -18.50 13.50 -24.45
CA ALA A 74 -18.39 14.00 -25.82
C ALA A 74 -19.29 15.22 -26.09
N GLN A 75 -20.44 15.30 -25.41
CA GLN A 75 -21.38 16.43 -25.51
C GLN A 75 -21.03 17.61 -24.60
N ALA A 76 -20.21 17.39 -23.56
CA ALA A 76 -19.76 18.46 -22.69
C ALA A 76 -18.75 19.34 -23.43
N GLU A 77 -19.02 20.64 -23.52
CA GLU A 77 -18.03 21.59 -24.02
C GLU A 77 -16.76 21.54 -23.14
N PRO A 78 -15.56 21.55 -23.73
CA PRO A 78 -14.34 21.58 -22.95
C PRO A 78 -14.34 22.85 -22.10
N LYS A 79 -14.32 22.69 -20.77
CA LYS A 79 -14.16 23.81 -19.85
C LYS A 79 -12.87 24.52 -20.23
N LYS A 80 -12.96 25.76 -20.76
CA LYS A 80 -11.82 26.62 -21.07
C LYS A 80 -11.09 27.00 -19.77
N LYS A 81 -10.33 26.07 -19.19
CA LYS A 81 -9.38 26.37 -18.12
C LYS A 81 -8.14 26.96 -18.76
N GLY A 82 -8.09 28.29 -18.75
CA GLY A 82 -6.87 29.09 -18.90
C GLY A 82 -6.34 29.21 -20.33
N LYS A 83 -6.15 30.46 -20.76
CA LYS A 83 -5.28 30.82 -21.88
C LYS A 83 -3.97 30.04 -21.75
N VAL A 84 -3.62 29.26 -22.76
CA VAL A 84 -2.22 28.87 -22.98
C VAL A 84 -1.45 30.18 -23.15
N ILE A 85 -0.42 30.39 -22.33
CA ILE A 85 0.44 31.57 -22.47
C ILE A 85 1.23 31.35 -23.76
N ASP A 86 0.95 32.17 -24.76
CA ASP A 86 1.58 32.18 -26.10
C ASP A 86 3.04 32.71 -26.05
N SER A 87 3.76 32.49 -24.95
CA SER A 87 5.15 32.89 -24.79
C SER A 87 5.98 31.72 -24.30
N LEU A 88 6.18 30.74 -25.17
CA LEU A 88 7.39 29.93 -25.15
C LEU A 88 7.96 29.97 -26.57
N LEU A 89 9.03 30.77 -26.69
CA LEU A 89 9.97 30.95 -27.80
C LEU A 89 9.55 31.98 -28.86
#